data_AF-A0A7S2G4L4-F1
#
_entry.id   AF-A0A7S2G4L4-F1
#
_cell.length_a   1.000
_cell.length_b   1.000
_cell.length_c   1.000
_cell.angle_alpha   90.00
_cell.angle_beta   90.00
_cell.angle_gamma   90.00
#
_symmetry.space_group_name_H-M   'P 1'
#
loop_
_entity.id
_entity.type
_entity.pdbx_description
1 polymer ?
#
loop_
_entity_poly.entity_id
_entity_poly.type
_entity_poly.pdbx_seq_one_letter_code
_entity_poly.pdbx_strand_id
1 'polypeptide(L)'
;MGRKKKPTNEEEDDAPVEKQSSKSKGRDRDREDSDDDYDDEPRHHDIDPDIQELAYTFNIDPGLTQKLNDIMIEERQRTWEQDLARLYEILKDAHTPAAMLNLKLRDMEKGTFVGKAKCQSKVRELASRHRLDKGASTKLEEAMSMREAMGKDVEKDLHLLDEHLQASNAPSRLVSMKLDALRKGFNIGHCIYSREPMPGNQGPGVDGVFDKRTGKRSLGYTDA
;
A
#
# COMPACT_ATOMS: atom_id res chain seq x y z
N MET A 1 31.00 -18.55 -29.98
CA MET A 1 31.57 -17.20 -30.19
C MET A 1 30.53 -16.35 -30.90
N GLY A 2 30.25 -15.13 -30.44
CA GLY A 2 29.29 -14.24 -31.10
C GLY A 2 28.75 -13.14 -30.20
N ARG A 3 29.63 -12.27 -29.69
CA ARG A 3 29.25 -11.05 -28.95
C ARG A 3 28.63 -10.04 -29.93
N LYS A 4 27.44 -9.51 -29.65
CA LYS A 4 26.93 -8.29 -30.29
C LYS A 4 26.63 -7.22 -29.24
N LYS A 5 27.04 -6.01 -29.62
CA LYS A 5 27.37 -4.83 -28.83
C LYS A 5 26.11 -4.03 -28.42
N LYS A 6 26.22 -3.34 -27.28
CA LYS A 6 25.37 -2.22 -26.84
C LYS A 6 25.55 -1.00 -27.74
N PRO A 7 24.54 -0.14 -27.87
CA PRO A 7 24.73 1.29 -28.10
C PRO A 7 24.60 2.08 -26.78
N THR A 8 25.65 2.84 -26.50
CA THR A 8 25.75 3.97 -25.57
C THR A 8 25.04 5.17 -26.16
N ASN A 9 24.23 5.88 -25.36
CA ASN A 9 23.71 7.20 -25.72
C ASN A 9 24.34 8.21 -24.75
N GLU A 10 25.32 8.93 -25.28
CA GLU A 10 25.86 10.16 -24.74
C GLU A 10 25.03 11.28 -25.37
N GLU A 11 24.49 12.19 -24.56
CA GLU A 11 24.23 13.56 -24.99
C GLU A 11 24.25 14.45 -23.74
N GLU A 12 25.27 15.29 -23.73
CA GLU A 12 25.56 16.36 -22.80
C GLU A 12 24.59 17.52 -23.07
N ASP A 13 24.09 18.18 -22.02
CA ASP A 13 23.65 19.57 -22.17
C ASP A 13 24.15 20.41 -20.99
N ASP A 14 24.84 21.45 -21.41
CA ASP A 14 25.69 22.39 -20.72
C ASP A 14 24.84 23.53 -20.14
N ALA A 15 25.05 23.88 -18.87
CA ALA A 15 24.50 25.11 -18.31
C ALA A 15 25.46 25.70 -17.25
N PRO A 16 26.18 26.79 -17.55
CA PRO A 16 26.95 27.53 -16.57
C PRO A 16 26.07 28.65 -15.98
N VAL A 17 25.94 28.68 -14.66
CA VAL A 17 25.41 29.83 -13.92
C VAL A 17 26.50 30.40 -13.01
N GLU A 18 27.29 31.31 -13.57
CA GLU A 18 27.97 32.34 -12.79
C GLU A 18 26.97 33.44 -12.43
N LYS A 19 26.96 33.89 -11.17
CA LYS A 19 27.12 35.32 -10.80
C LYS A 19 27.17 35.55 -9.28
N GLN A 20 28.26 36.20 -8.89
CA GLN A 20 28.34 37.37 -8.00
C GLN A 20 28.29 37.19 -6.47
N SER A 21 29.50 37.11 -5.90
CA SER A 21 30.06 38.13 -4.99
C SER A 21 29.10 39.19 -4.46
N SER A 22 28.88 39.22 -3.14
CA SER A 22 29.02 40.47 -2.37
C SER A 22 29.32 40.19 -0.89
N LYS A 23 30.15 41.08 -0.36
CA LYS A 23 30.85 41.05 0.91
C LYS A 23 30.21 42.12 1.81
N SER A 24 29.68 41.75 2.96
CA SER A 24 29.37 42.65 4.09
C SER A 24 29.47 41.77 5.34
N LYS A 25 30.37 41.94 6.32
CA LYS A 25 30.97 43.07 7.03
C LYS A 25 29.95 43.89 7.83
N GLY A 26 29.74 43.45 9.07
CA GLY A 26 29.38 44.28 10.21
C GLY A 26 28.02 44.00 10.81
N ARG A 27 28.00 43.35 11.98
CA ARG A 27 27.64 44.00 13.25
C ARG A 27 27.57 42.95 14.36
N ASP A 28 28.58 42.98 15.21
CA ASP A 28 28.48 42.61 16.62
C ASP A 28 27.19 43.20 17.21
N ARG A 29 26.28 42.32 17.59
CA ARG A 29 25.21 42.60 18.53
C ARG A 29 25.29 41.48 19.55
N ASP A 30 25.83 41.87 20.71
CA ASP A 30 25.63 41.21 21.99
C ASP A 30 24.16 40.76 22.07
N ARG A 31 23.95 39.45 21.94
CA ARG A 31 22.66 38.81 22.15
C ARG A 31 22.87 37.91 23.36
N GLU A 32 22.41 38.45 24.47
CA GLU A 32 22.32 37.83 25.78
C GLU A 32 21.89 36.36 25.63
N ASP A 33 22.81 35.46 26.02
CA ASP A 33 22.58 34.44 27.06
C ASP A 33 21.10 34.23 27.41
N SER A 34 20.45 33.37 26.65
CA SER A 34 19.39 32.52 27.18
C SER A 34 19.76 31.11 26.77
N ASP A 35 20.75 30.56 27.49
CA ASP A 35 21.02 29.13 27.60
C ASP A 35 19.82 28.47 28.30
N ASP A 36 18.62 28.59 27.71
CA ASP A 36 17.56 27.62 27.92
C ASP A 36 18.00 26.37 27.15
N ASP A 37 18.93 25.65 27.77
CA ASP A 37 19.26 24.26 27.53
C ASP A 37 17.96 23.47 27.76
N TYR A 38 17.13 23.43 26.72
CA TYR A 38 15.96 22.57 26.69
C TYR A 38 16.48 21.14 26.77
N ASP A 39 16.47 20.59 27.99
CA ASP A 39 16.45 19.16 28.27
C ASP A 39 15.36 18.52 27.39
N ASP A 40 15.73 18.15 26.16
CA ASP A 40 14.95 17.29 25.27
C ASP A 40 15.11 15.84 25.77
N GLU A 41 14.84 15.64 27.06
CA GLU A 41 14.72 14.31 27.66
C GLU A 41 13.54 13.63 26.94
N PRO A 42 13.77 12.46 26.32
CA PRO A 42 12.74 11.77 25.57
C PRO A 42 11.55 11.50 26.52
N ARG A 43 10.38 12.02 26.13
CA ARG A 43 9.17 11.91 26.95
C ARG A 43 8.76 10.45 27.03
N HIS A 44 9.15 9.78 28.10
CA HIS A 44 8.70 8.43 28.36
C HIS A 44 7.25 8.45 28.83
N HIS A 45 6.38 7.86 28.01
CA HIS A 45 4.98 7.68 28.38
C HIS A 45 4.84 6.49 29.34
N ASP A 46 3.88 6.57 30.27
CA ASP A 46 3.50 5.41 31.09
C ASP A 46 3.14 4.23 30.18
N ILE A 47 3.60 3.03 30.53
CA ILE A 47 3.38 1.83 29.73
C ILE A 47 1.91 1.43 29.80
N ASP A 48 1.27 1.35 28.63
CA ASP A 48 -0.11 0.90 28.52
C ASP A 48 -0.25 -0.59 28.93
N PRO A 49 -1.33 -0.97 29.65
CA PRO A 49 -1.53 -2.34 30.12
C PRO A 49 -1.56 -3.39 28.98
N ASP A 50 -2.08 -3.06 27.80
CA ASP A 50 -2.13 -4.00 26.68
C ASP A 50 -0.72 -4.29 26.13
N ILE A 51 0.14 -3.27 26.10
CA ILE A 51 1.54 -3.38 25.70
C ILE A 51 2.33 -4.15 26.76
N GLN A 52 2.04 -3.91 28.04
CA GLN A 52 2.65 -4.64 29.15
C GLN A 52 2.30 -6.14 29.10
N GLU A 53 1.04 -6.49 28.82
CA GLU A 53 0.63 -7.89 28.67
C GLU A 53 1.37 -8.57 27.50
N LEU A 54 1.47 -7.88 26.36
CA LEU A 54 2.20 -8.39 25.20
C LEU A 54 3.68 -8.59 25.51
N ALA A 55 4.31 -7.64 26.19
CA ALA A 55 5.70 -7.73 26.62
C ALA A 55 5.94 -8.90 27.58
N TYR A 56 5.04 -9.08 28.56
CA TYR A 56 5.10 -10.20 29.49
C TYR A 56 4.93 -11.55 28.79
N THR A 57 3.95 -11.65 27.88
CA THR A 57 3.62 -12.89 27.16
C THR A 57 4.81 -13.42 26.34
N PHE A 58 5.57 -12.53 25.71
CA PHE A 58 6.70 -12.90 24.85
C PHE A 58 8.07 -12.66 25.50
N ASN A 59 8.10 -12.32 26.80
CA ASN A 59 9.30 -12.01 27.57
C ASN A 59 10.21 -10.97 26.87
N ILE A 60 9.60 -9.85 26.48
CA ILE A 60 10.26 -8.74 25.78
C ILE A 60 10.99 -7.84 26.79
N ASP A 61 12.14 -7.33 26.39
CA ASP A 61 12.95 -6.41 27.19
C ASP A 61 12.20 -5.08 27.49
N PRO A 62 12.36 -4.50 28.69
CA PRO A 62 11.70 -3.24 29.05
C PRO A 62 12.01 -2.08 28.11
N GLY A 63 13.24 -1.98 27.59
CA GLY A 63 13.61 -0.91 26.65
C GLY A 63 12.89 -1.03 25.32
N LEU A 64 12.70 -2.26 24.83
CA LEU A 64 11.94 -2.50 23.59
C LEU A 64 10.44 -2.30 23.80
N THR A 65 9.95 -2.61 25.01
CA THR A 65 8.56 -2.39 25.42
C THR A 65 8.23 -0.91 25.47
N GLN A 66 9.10 -0.10 26.09
CA GLN A 66 8.96 1.35 26.13
C GLN A 66 8.95 1.93 24.72
N LYS A 67 9.89 1.49 23.87
CA LYS A 67 9.95 1.93 22.47
C LYS A 67 8.65 1.63 21.69
N LEU A 68 8.05 0.45 21.91
CA LEU A 68 6.75 0.12 21.31
C LEU A 68 5.64 1.06 21.83
N ASN A 69 5.62 1.33 23.14
CA ASN A 69 4.65 2.22 23.77
C ASN A 69 4.70 3.63 23.19
N ASP A 70 5.90 4.20 23.09
CA ASP A 70 6.11 5.56 22.59
C ASP A 70 5.64 5.67 21.13
N ILE A 71 6.03 4.75 20.24
CA ILE A 71 5.60 4.74 18.82
C ILE A 71 4.07 4.59 18.70
N MET A 72 3.46 3.71 19.51
CA MET A 72 2.02 3.46 19.44
C MET A 72 1.21 4.67 19.91
N ILE A 73 1.67 5.35 20.97
CA ILE A 73 1.04 6.56 21.52
C ILE A 73 1.24 7.75 20.58
N GLU A 74 2.42 7.94 19.99
CA GLU A 74 2.70 9.11 19.17
C GLU A 74 2.10 9.02 17.76
N GLU A 75 2.26 7.87 17.09
CA GLU A 75 1.96 7.76 15.67
C GLU A 75 0.69 6.96 15.34
N ARG A 76 0.27 6.03 16.22
CA ARG A 76 -0.67 4.95 15.84
C ARG A 76 -1.92 4.82 16.71
N GLN A 77 -2.29 5.89 17.43
CA GLN A 77 -3.48 5.91 18.30
C GLN A 77 -4.77 5.42 17.61
N ARG A 78 -4.93 5.67 16.31
CA ARG A 78 -6.13 5.30 15.56
C ARG A 78 -6.21 3.82 15.21
N THR A 79 -5.07 3.13 15.13
CA THR A 79 -4.97 1.72 14.69
C THR A 79 -4.49 0.81 15.82
N TRP A 80 -4.58 1.27 17.07
CA TRP A 80 -4.06 0.62 18.27
C TRP A 80 -4.38 -0.87 18.36
N GLU A 81 -5.68 -1.22 18.45
CA GLU A 81 -6.14 -2.60 18.57
C GLU A 81 -5.69 -3.49 17.38
N GLN A 82 -5.70 -2.91 16.18
CA GLN A 82 -5.39 -3.62 14.94
C GLN A 82 -3.89 -3.94 14.86
N ASP A 83 -3.05 -3.00 15.29
CA ASP A 83 -1.61 -3.14 15.31
C ASP A 83 -1.17 -4.13 16.38
N LEU A 84 -1.71 -4.05 17.59
CA LEU A 84 -1.43 -5.01 18.67
C LEU A 84 -1.87 -6.43 18.30
N ALA A 85 -3.08 -6.60 17.75
CA ALA A 85 -3.55 -7.90 17.30
C ALA A 85 -2.63 -8.49 16.21
N ARG A 86 -2.12 -7.63 15.32
CA ARG A 86 -1.19 -8.05 14.26
C ARG A 86 0.18 -8.42 14.81
N LEU A 87 0.71 -7.62 15.73
CA LEU A 87 1.97 -7.91 16.41
C LEU A 87 1.88 -9.24 17.15
N TYR A 88 0.80 -9.48 17.90
CA TYR A 88 0.60 -10.73 18.62
C TYR A 88 0.68 -11.97 17.70
N GLU A 89 0.01 -11.95 16.55
CA GLU A 89 0.09 -13.04 15.56
C GLU A 89 1.52 -13.24 15.03
N ILE A 90 2.19 -12.15 14.66
CA ILE A 90 3.54 -12.21 14.10
C ILE A 90 4.53 -12.75 15.14
N LEU A 91 4.41 -12.32 16.40
CA LEU A 91 5.29 -12.73 17.49
C LEU A 91 5.04 -14.17 17.93
N LYS A 92 3.78 -14.62 17.90
CA LYS A 92 3.41 -16.01 18.20
C LYS A 92 4.05 -17.01 17.24
N ASP A 93 4.16 -16.65 15.96
CA ASP A 93 4.75 -17.51 14.93
C ASP A 93 6.28 -17.36 14.81
N ALA A 94 6.87 -16.35 15.47
CA ALA A 94 8.30 -16.04 15.35
C ALA A 94 9.17 -16.93 16.26
N HIS A 95 10.31 -17.39 15.74
CA HIS A 95 11.30 -18.12 16.54
C HIS A 95 11.97 -17.23 17.60
N THR A 96 12.15 -15.94 17.30
CA THR A 96 12.76 -14.95 18.22
C THR A 96 11.87 -13.70 18.31
N PRO A 97 10.89 -13.68 19.22
CA PRO A 97 9.90 -12.60 19.32
C PRO A 97 10.53 -11.20 19.48
N ALA A 98 11.51 -11.02 20.37
CA ALA A 98 12.14 -9.72 20.58
C ALA A 98 12.82 -9.15 19.32
N ALA A 99 13.53 -9.99 18.56
CA ALA A 99 14.17 -9.58 17.30
C ALA A 99 13.12 -9.24 16.22
N MET A 100 12.05 -10.03 16.16
CA MET A 100 10.94 -9.79 15.25
C MET A 100 10.21 -8.50 15.58
N LEU A 101 9.96 -8.22 16.87
CA LEU A 101 9.36 -6.96 17.31
C LEU A 101 10.23 -5.77 16.89
N ASN A 102 11.54 -5.81 17.12
CA ASN A 102 12.42 -4.72 16.72
C ASN A 102 12.39 -4.46 15.19
N LEU A 103 12.29 -5.51 14.37
CA LEU A 103 12.08 -5.36 12.94
C LEU A 103 10.73 -4.69 12.64
N LYS A 104 9.66 -5.08 13.34
CA LYS A 104 8.32 -4.49 13.16
C LYS A 104 8.24 -3.05 13.64
N LEU A 105 8.95 -2.67 14.69
CA LEU A 105 9.08 -1.27 15.12
C LEU A 105 9.72 -0.42 14.01
N ARG A 106 10.77 -0.92 13.36
CA ARG A 106 11.36 -0.22 12.19
C ARG A 106 10.39 -0.11 11.02
N ASP A 107 9.53 -1.11 10.81
CA ASP A 107 8.50 -1.05 9.78
C ASP A 107 7.42 0.00 10.14
N MET A 108 7.11 0.16 11.44
CA MET A 108 6.18 1.16 11.97
C MET A 108 6.73 2.57 11.83
N GLU A 109 7.97 2.82 12.25
CA GLU A 109 8.68 4.11 12.08
C GLU A 109 8.74 4.54 10.60
N LYS A 110 8.82 3.58 9.67
CA LYS A 110 8.78 3.85 8.22
C LYS A 110 7.38 4.02 7.66
N GLY A 111 6.33 3.83 8.46
CA GLY A 111 4.93 3.82 8.02
C GLY A 111 4.56 2.65 7.10
N THR A 112 5.40 1.62 7.02
CA THR A 112 5.19 0.42 6.18
C THR A 112 4.44 -0.71 6.90
N PHE A 113 4.35 -0.65 8.23
CA PHE A 113 3.60 -1.64 8.98
C PHE A 113 2.10 -1.46 8.75
N VAL A 114 1.40 -2.58 8.49
CA VAL A 114 -0.05 -2.60 8.32
C VAL A 114 -0.65 -3.50 9.39
N GLY A 115 -1.54 -2.93 10.21
CA GLY A 115 -2.28 -3.64 11.25
C GLY A 115 -3.24 -4.68 10.69
N LYS A 116 -3.90 -5.41 11.59
CA LYS A 116 -4.88 -6.44 11.24
C LYS A 116 -6.17 -5.76 10.76
N ALA A 117 -6.38 -5.74 9.45
CA ALA A 117 -7.59 -5.16 8.87
C ALA A 117 -8.83 -5.95 9.25
N LYS A 118 -9.92 -5.23 9.56
CA LYS A 118 -11.21 -5.86 9.94
C LYS A 118 -11.79 -6.64 8.76
N CYS A 119 -11.45 -6.23 7.53
CA CYS A 119 -11.92 -6.87 6.32
C CYS A 119 -11.26 -8.22 5.99
N GLN A 120 -10.23 -8.66 6.72
CA GLN A 120 -9.48 -9.89 6.37
C GLN A 120 -10.38 -11.13 6.23
N SER A 121 -11.38 -11.30 7.11
CA SER A 121 -12.29 -12.45 7.03
C SER A 121 -13.10 -12.44 5.72
N LYS A 122 -13.63 -11.27 5.33
CA LYS A 122 -14.41 -11.10 4.11
C LYS A 122 -13.54 -11.28 2.86
N VAL A 123 -12.31 -10.77 2.89
CA VAL A 123 -11.33 -10.95 1.80
C VAL A 123 -10.98 -12.43 1.61
N ARG A 124 -10.77 -13.18 2.71
CA ARG A 124 -10.49 -14.63 2.65
C ARG A 124 -11.65 -15.42 2.09
N GLU A 125 -12.87 -15.09 2.49
CA GLU A 125 -14.07 -15.73 1.95
C GLU A 125 -14.17 -15.51 0.44
N LEU A 126 -13.99 -14.26 -0.02
CA LEU A 126 -14.00 -13.89 -1.43
C LEU A 126 -12.86 -14.58 -2.20
N ALA A 127 -11.67 -14.67 -1.61
CA ALA A 127 -10.54 -15.38 -2.18
C ALA A 127 -10.80 -16.89 -2.31
N SER A 128 -11.44 -17.50 -1.31
CA SER A 128 -11.82 -18.91 -1.34
C SER A 128 -12.90 -19.19 -2.40
N ARG A 129 -13.93 -18.32 -2.47
CA ARG A 129 -15.03 -18.42 -3.43
C ARG A 129 -14.55 -18.42 -4.88
N HIS A 130 -13.62 -17.52 -5.21
CA HIS A 130 -13.06 -17.37 -6.56
C HIS A 130 -11.78 -18.16 -6.80
N ARG A 131 -11.37 -19.01 -5.85
CA ARG A 131 -10.15 -19.83 -5.94
C ARG A 131 -8.91 -19.00 -6.28
N LEU A 132 -8.75 -17.86 -5.63
CA LEU A 132 -7.55 -17.02 -5.79
C LEU A 132 -6.32 -17.78 -5.30
N ASP A 133 -5.22 -17.62 -6.02
CA ASP A 133 -3.92 -18.11 -5.55
C ASP A 133 -3.49 -17.38 -4.27
N LYS A 134 -2.66 -18.05 -3.46
CA LYS A 134 -2.19 -17.55 -2.17
C LYS A 134 -1.47 -16.20 -2.27
N GLY A 135 -0.77 -15.95 -3.38
CA GLY A 135 -0.06 -14.69 -3.61
C GLY A 135 -1.03 -13.54 -3.87
N ALA A 136 -2.02 -13.74 -4.72
CA ALA A 136 -3.07 -12.78 -5.01
C ALA A 136 -3.95 -12.50 -3.78
N SER A 137 -4.31 -13.54 -3.00
CA SER A 137 -5.10 -13.37 -1.79
C SER A 137 -4.38 -12.51 -0.75
N THR A 138 -3.10 -12.78 -0.50
CA THR A 138 -2.28 -12.02 0.46
C THR A 138 -2.14 -10.55 0.05
N LYS A 139 -1.88 -10.29 -1.24
CA LYS A 139 -1.78 -8.92 -1.76
C LYS A 139 -3.12 -8.18 -1.75
N LEU A 140 -4.22 -8.90 -1.97
CA LEU A 140 -5.57 -8.34 -1.89
C LEU A 140 -5.92 -7.97 -0.45
N GLU A 141 -5.60 -8.82 0.53
CA GLU A 141 -5.73 -8.52 1.96
C GLU A 141 -4.98 -7.23 2.29
N GLU A 142 -3.71 -7.13 1.91
CA GLU A 142 -2.88 -5.95 2.11
C GLU A 142 -3.47 -4.68 1.46
N ALA A 143 -3.94 -4.78 0.22
CA ALA A 143 -4.53 -3.64 -0.49
C ALA A 143 -5.85 -3.18 0.16
N MET A 144 -6.68 -4.10 0.66
CA MET A 144 -7.93 -3.75 1.34
C MET A 144 -7.66 -3.15 2.72
N SER A 145 -6.62 -3.60 3.44
CA SER A 145 -6.16 -2.95 4.67
C SER A 145 -5.76 -1.49 4.44
N MET A 146 -5.02 -1.20 3.37
CA MET A 146 -4.65 0.18 3.03
C MET A 146 -5.88 1.03 2.73
N ARG A 147 -6.89 0.47 2.04
CA ARG A 147 -8.13 1.20 1.74
C ARG A 147 -8.96 1.48 2.99
N GLU A 148 -8.99 0.54 3.94
CA GLU A 148 -9.60 0.75 5.27
C GLU A 148 -8.92 1.91 5.99
N ALA A 149 -7.58 1.94 6.01
CA ALA A 149 -6.81 3.02 6.61
C ALA A 149 -7.03 4.39 5.93
N MET A 150 -7.30 4.42 4.62
CA MET A 150 -7.68 5.63 3.88
C MET A 150 -9.14 6.06 4.10
N GLY A 151 -9.92 5.34 4.91
CA GLY A 151 -11.34 5.62 5.17
C GLY A 151 -12.25 5.34 3.97
N LYS A 152 -11.86 4.42 3.08
CA LYS A 152 -12.72 3.98 1.95
C LYS A 152 -13.68 2.88 2.39
N ASP A 153 -14.81 2.78 1.70
CA ASP A 153 -15.81 1.75 1.94
C ASP A 153 -15.39 0.40 1.36
N VAL A 154 -14.66 -0.37 2.18
CA VAL A 154 -14.13 -1.68 1.81
C VAL A 154 -15.24 -2.69 1.50
N GLU A 155 -16.42 -2.58 2.11
CA GLU A 155 -17.51 -3.53 1.88
C GLU A 155 -18.08 -3.36 0.48
N LYS A 156 -18.34 -2.11 0.08
CA LYS A 156 -18.74 -1.78 -1.28
C LYS A 156 -17.69 -2.20 -2.31
N ASP A 157 -16.42 -1.98 -2.00
CA ASP A 157 -15.32 -2.38 -2.88
C ASP A 157 -15.24 -3.90 -3.05
N LEU A 158 -15.40 -4.66 -1.97
CA LEU A 158 -15.42 -6.12 -2.04
C LEU A 158 -16.62 -6.64 -2.85
N HIS A 159 -17.78 -6.02 -2.71
CA HIS A 159 -18.96 -6.38 -3.50
C HIS A 159 -18.74 -6.14 -5.01
N LEU A 160 -18.24 -4.95 -5.38
CA LEU A 160 -17.94 -4.63 -6.77
C LEU A 160 -16.83 -5.55 -7.33
N LEU A 161 -15.80 -5.83 -6.53
CA LEU A 161 -14.75 -6.77 -6.93
C LEU A 161 -15.31 -8.19 -7.15
N ASP A 162 -16.24 -8.65 -6.31
CA ASP A 162 -16.91 -9.94 -6.46
C ASP A 162 -17.61 -10.04 -7.83
N GLU A 163 -18.34 -9.00 -8.26
CA GLU A 163 -18.96 -8.95 -9.60
C GLU A 163 -17.92 -9.08 -10.74
N HIS A 164 -16.79 -8.36 -10.64
CA HIS A 164 -15.71 -8.46 -11.63
C HIS A 164 -15.10 -9.87 -11.67
N LEU A 165 -14.98 -10.53 -10.53
CA LEU A 165 -14.42 -11.87 -10.44
C LEU A 165 -15.39 -12.93 -10.95
N GLN A 166 -16.69 -12.80 -10.67
CA GLN A 166 -17.73 -13.68 -11.20
C GLN A 166 -17.77 -13.68 -12.74
N ALA A 167 -17.53 -12.53 -13.37
CA ALA A 167 -17.51 -12.41 -14.82
C ALA A 167 -16.19 -12.85 -15.49
N SER A 168 -15.13 -13.08 -14.71
CA SER A 168 -13.78 -13.35 -15.21
C SER A 168 -13.45 -14.85 -15.23
N ASN A 169 -12.76 -15.29 -16.26
CA ASN A 169 -12.19 -16.64 -16.34
C ASN A 169 -10.82 -16.78 -15.66
N ALA A 170 -10.22 -15.67 -15.24
CA ALA A 170 -8.90 -15.62 -14.61
C ALA A 170 -8.90 -14.64 -13.41
N PRO A 171 -9.58 -15.00 -12.30
CA PRO A 171 -9.82 -14.10 -11.19
C PRO A 171 -8.52 -13.59 -10.53
N SER A 172 -7.55 -14.47 -10.29
CA SER A 172 -6.21 -14.11 -9.76
C SER A 172 -5.49 -13.05 -10.58
N ARG A 173 -5.53 -13.17 -11.90
CA ARG A 173 -4.89 -12.21 -12.81
C ARG A 173 -5.61 -10.87 -12.76
N LEU A 174 -6.94 -10.89 -12.74
CA LEU A 174 -7.76 -9.68 -12.64
C LEU A 174 -7.49 -8.93 -11.33
N VAL A 175 -7.46 -9.64 -10.19
CA VAL A 175 -7.07 -9.04 -8.90
C VAL A 175 -5.71 -8.39 -9.02
N SER A 176 -4.71 -9.12 -9.52
CA SER A 176 -3.35 -8.63 -9.66
C SER A 176 -3.25 -7.35 -10.49
N MET A 177 -4.05 -7.22 -11.55
CA MET A 177 -4.13 -6.00 -12.37
C MET A 177 -4.78 -4.82 -11.63
N LYS A 178 -5.74 -5.07 -10.72
CA LYS A 178 -6.43 -4.03 -9.95
C LYS A 178 -5.69 -3.61 -8.67
N LEU A 179 -4.72 -4.37 -8.19
CA LEU A 179 -3.99 -4.08 -6.94
C LEU A 179 -3.36 -2.68 -6.91
N ASP A 180 -2.74 -2.23 -8.01
CA ASP A 180 -2.11 -0.91 -8.06
C ASP A 180 -3.15 0.22 -7.92
N ALA A 181 -4.32 0.06 -8.55
CA ALA A 181 -5.41 1.02 -8.42
C ALA A 181 -6.00 1.02 -6.98
N LEU A 182 -6.15 -0.15 -6.37
CA LEU A 182 -6.65 -0.30 -5.00
C LEU A 182 -5.72 0.37 -3.98
N ARG A 183 -4.41 0.17 -4.12
CA ARG A 183 -3.41 0.78 -3.22
C ARG A 183 -3.34 2.29 -3.34
N LYS A 184 -3.63 2.84 -4.53
CA LYS A 184 -3.75 4.30 -4.76
C LYS A 184 -5.09 4.86 -4.29
N GLY A 185 -6.02 4.02 -3.83
CA GLY A 185 -7.33 4.42 -3.34
C GLY A 185 -8.36 4.74 -4.42
N PHE A 186 -8.14 4.30 -5.67
CA PHE A 186 -9.13 4.43 -6.73
C PHE A 186 -10.34 3.52 -6.48
N ASN A 187 -11.53 4.03 -6.75
CA ASN A 187 -12.75 3.27 -6.62
C ASN A 187 -12.82 2.17 -7.68
N ILE A 188 -13.37 1.02 -7.31
CA ILE A 188 -13.66 -0.05 -8.27
C ILE A 188 -14.92 0.38 -9.04
N GLY A 189 -14.82 0.56 -10.36
CA GLY A 189 -15.99 0.84 -11.21
C GLY A 189 -16.89 -0.39 -11.37
N HIS A 190 -18.08 -0.20 -11.95
CA HIS A 190 -19.00 -1.31 -12.25
C HIS A 190 -18.40 -2.34 -13.22
N CYS A 191 -18.81 -3.60 -13.10
CA CYS A 191 -18.40 -4.64 -14.04
C CYS A 191 -19.12 -4.49 -15.37
N ILE A 192 -18.39 -4.12 -16.42
CA ILE A 192 -18.92 -4.01 -17.79
C ILE A 192 -19.37 -5.36 -18.38
N TYR A 193 -19.01 -6.47 -17.73
CA TYR A 193 -19.33 -7.83 -18.16
C TYR A 193 -20.41 -8.49 -17.29
N SER A 194 -20.88 -7.80 -16.24
CA SER A 194 -22.06 -8.26 -15.49
C SER A 194 -23.23 -8.23 -16.46
N ARG A 195 -23.68 -9.42 -16.85
CA ARG A 195 -24.72 -9.65 -17.84
C ARG A 195 -26.09 -9.26 -17.26
N GLU A 196 -26.33 -7.97 -17.09
CA GLU A 196 -27.64 -7.47 -17.46
C GLU A 196 -27.52 -6.97 -18.90
N PRO A 197 -27.85 -7.80 -19.91
CA PRO A 197 -28.14 -7.26 -21.21
C PRO A 197 -29.31 -6.29 -21.01
N MET A 198 -29.04 -4.99 -20.93
CA MET A 198 -30.11 -4.01 -20.98
C MET A 198 -30.91 -4.31 -22.24
N PRO A 199 -32.21 -4.68 -22.12
CA PRO A 199 -33.05 -4.86 -23.29
C PRO A 199 -33.17 -3.50 -23.96
N GLY A 200 -32.41 -3.29 -25.04
CA GLY A 200 -32.41 -2.04 -25.80
C GLY A 200 -31.02 -1.48 -26.12
N ASN A 201 -29.94 -1.94 -25.49
CA ASN A 201 -28.61 -1.48 -25.85
C ASN A 201 -27.92 -2.48 -26.77
N GLN A 202 -28.37 -2.53 -28.03
CA GLN A 202 -27.52 -2.99 -29.13
C GLN A 202 -26.39 -1.96 -29.28
N GLY A 203 -25.37 -2.07 -28.43
CA GLY A 203 -24.14 -1.32 -28.64
C GLY A 203 -23.61 -1.64 -30.05
N PRO A 204 -23.09 -0.65 -30.78
CA PRO A 204 -22.61 -0.84 -32.14
C PRO A 204 -21.64 -2.01 -32.15
N GLY A 205 -21.95 -2.98 -33.01
CA GLY A 205 -21.30 -4.28 -33.07
C GLY A 205 -19.80 -4.14 -32.97
N VAL A 206 -19.20 -5.03 -32.18
CA VAL A 206 -17.76 -5.29 -32.25
C VAL A 206 -17.49 -6.06 -33.56
N ASP A 207 -17.81 -5.46 -34.70
CA ASP A 207 -17.41 -5.88 -36.05
C ASP A 207 -15.93 -5.50 -36.32
N GLY A 208 -15.12 -5.56 -35.28
CA GLY A 208 -13.72 -5.14 -35.28
C GLY A 208 -12.77 -6.23 -34.81
N VAL A 209 -13.17 -7.51 -34.84
CA VAL A 209 -12.22 -8.61 -34.68
C VAL A 209 -11.31 -8.59 -35.91
N PHE A 210 -10.17 -7.92 -35.75
CA PHE A 210 -9.11 -7.86 -36.73
C PHE A 210 -8.53 -9.27 -36.92
N ASP A 211 -9.04 -10.00 -37.90
CA ASP A 211 -8.48 -11.29 -38.28
C ASP A 211 -7.11 -11.08 -38.91
N LYS A 212 -6.06 -11.28 -38.11
CA LYS A 212 -4.66 -11.13 -38.54
C LYS A 212 -4.27 -12.10 -39.66
N ARG A 213 -5.09 -13.12 -39.98
CA ARG A 213 -4.77 -14.09 -41.05
C ARG A 213 -5.17 -13.62 -42.45
N THR A 214 -6.16 -12.75 -42.58
CA THR A 214 -6.76 -12.47 -43.91
C THR A 214 -6.40 -11.10 -44.48
N GLY A 215 -5.80 -10.19 -43.70
CA GLY A 215 -5.17 -8.97 -44.20
C GLY A 215 -6.08 -8.02 -45.00
N LYS A 216 -7.40 -8.24 -45.01
CA LYS A 216 -8.38 -7.44 -45.72
C LYS A 216 -9.31 -6.77 -44.74
N ARG A 217 -9.31 -5.44 -44.72
CA ARG A 217 -10.34 -4.63 -44.06
C ARG A 217 -11.60 -4.73 -44.92
N SER A 218 -12.69 -5.26 -44.37
CA SER A 218 -14.01 -5.14 -45.00
C SER A 218 -14.46 -3.69 -44.88
N LEU A 219 -14.32 -2.91 -45.95
CA LEU A 219 -15.04 -1.65 -46.10
C LEU A 219 -16.52 -1.99 -46.34
N GLY A 220 -17.30 -2.07 -45.26
CA GLY A 220 -18.75 -2.07 -45.31
C GLY A 220 -19.26 -0.64 -45.16
N TYR A 221 -19.40 0.08 -46.27
CA TYR A 221 -20.33 1.21 -46.35
C TYR A 221 -21.57 0.70 -47.06
N THR A 222 -22.66 0.53 -46.33
CA THR A 222 -24.01 0.50 -46.91
C THR A 222 -24.62 1.86 -46.60
N ASP A 223 -24.73 2.69 -47.64
CA ASP A 223 -25.57 3.89 -47.61
C ASP A 223 -26.98 3.50 -48.06
N ALA A 224 -27.97 4.21 -47.51
CA ALA A 224 -29.41 3.94 -47.59
C ALA A 224 -30.04 4.28 -48.95
#